data_AF-A0A9E2G104-F1
#
_entry.id   AF-A0A9E2G104-F1
#
_cell.length_a   1.000
_cell.length_b   1.000
_cell.length_c   1.000
_cell.angle_alpha   90.00
_cell.angle_beta   90.00
_cell.angle_gamma   90.00
#
_symmetry.space_group_name_H-M   'P 1'
#
loop_
_entity.id
_entity.type
_entity.pdbx_description
1 polymer ?
#
loop_
_entity_poly.entity_id
_entity_poly.type
_entity_poly.pdbx_seq_one_letter_code
_entity_poly.pdbx_strand_id
1 'polypeptide(L)'
;MKKLIFLLSLLIGISAVAPVFAQKSDKALNKQLKSKATKRAREEAKTFKKQGYYVAQGALPMDMQLENAWKKQLQEDEDGYPKFIVATGNSVSESQTAAKLQATETAKLELAGTITTNVMAIIENNIATQQLSAEDAAAVTKTVGASKNIIAQELGRVVTLYEMYRKVGNNIEANVRLAYDSKTAKDAAKKVIRKKLEEEAGLVQEKLDKLMNF
;
A
#
# COMPACT_ATOMS: atom_id res chain seq x y z
N MET A 1 3.69 31.73 75.22
CA MET A 1 4.06 32.98 74.50
C MET A 1 4.67 32.54 73.16
N LYS A 2 4.16 32.73 71.95
CA LYS A 2 3.07 33.49 71.29
C LYS A 2 2.50 32.51 70.21
N LYS A 3 1.20 32.21 70.14
CA LYS A 3 0.18 32.75 69.20
C LYS A 3 0.69 32.94 67.75
N LEU A 4 0.01 32.62 66.65
CA LEU A 4 -1.29 31.99 66.32
C LEU A 4 -1.41 32.04 64.77
N ILE A 5 -1.95 30.99 64.13
CA ILE A 5 -2.85 30.92 62.92
C ILE A 5 -2.70 31.95 61.78
N PHE A 6 -2.61 31.44 60.53
CA PHE A 6 -3.33 31.82 59.27
C PHE A 6 -2.56 31.22 58.05
N LEU A 7 -3.08 30.74 56.92
CA LEU A 7 -4.36 30.81 56.22
C LEU A 7 -4.39 29.69 55.15
N LEU A 8 -5.60 29.26 54.82
CA LEU A 8 -6.01 28.30 53.79
C LEU A 8 -5.93 28.91 52.36
N SER A 9 -5.84 28.04 51.35
CA SER A 9 -6.35 28.19 49.97
C SER A 9 -5.46 28.74 48.82
N LEU A 10 -5.40 27.90 47.78
CA LEU A 10 -5.68 28.16 46.35
C LEU A 10 -4.51 28.23 45.34
N LEU A 11 -4.79 27.59 44.19
CA LEU A 11 -4.15 27.59 42.85
C LEU A 11 -3.15 26.45 42.59
N ILE A 12 -3.62 25.30 42.08
CA ILE A 12 -3.83 25.04 40.64
C ILE A 12 -2.73 25.68 39.79
N GLY A 13 -1.74 24.86 39.44
CA GLY A 13 -0.71 25.17 38.47
C GLY A 13 -0.30 23.91 37.73
N ILE A 14 -1.25 23.26 37.05
CA ILE A 14 -0.94 22.35 35.94
C ILE A 14 -0.35 23.24 34.84
N SER A 15 0.98 23.42 34.84
CA SER A 15 1.66 23.89 33.64
C SER A 15 1.95 22.65 32.79
N ALA A 16 1.04 22.43 31.84
CA ALA A 16 1.20 21.50 30.73
C ALA A 16 2.57 21.70 30.06
N VAL A 17 3.41 20.68 30.12
CA VAL A 17 4.53 20.52 29.18
C VAL A 17 4.12 19.44 28.19
N ALA A 18 3.38 19.85 27.17
CA ALA A 18 3.26 19.16 25.90
C ALA A 18 3.61 20.19 24.80
N PRO A 19 4.02 19.84 23.57
CA PRO A 19 4.75 18.70 23.04
C PRO A 19 5.89 19.18 22.12
N VAL A 20 6.82 20.03 22.58
CA VAL A 20 7.79 20.68 21.68
C VAL A 20 8.93 19.73 21.23
N PHE A 21 9.20 18.66 21.97
CA PHE A 21 10.23 17.67 21.62
C PHE A 21 9.76 16.62 20.59
N ALA A 22 8.48 16.24 20.58
CA ALA A 22 7.93 15.29 19.60
C ALA A 22 7.94 15.88 18.17
N GLN A 23 7.52 17.15 18.02
CA GLN A 23 7.42 17.80 16.72
C GLN A 23 8.78 18.09 16.05
N LYS A 24 9.86 18.27 16.84
CA LYS A 24 11.24 18.40 16.32
C LYS A 24 11.83 17.05 15.92
N SER A 25 11.52 15.98 16.65
CA SER A 25 11.87 14.59 16.32
C SER A 25 11.33 14.20 14.95
N ASP A 26 10.03 14.42 14.73
CA ASP A 26 9.36 13.94 13.52
C ASP A 26 9.78 14.71 12.27
N LYS A 27 10.04 16.02 12.40
CA LYS A 27 10.53 16.85 11.27
C LYS A 27 11.96 16.48 10.87
N ALA A 28 12.82 16.20 11.85
CA ALA A 28 14.20 15.76 11.60
C ALA A 28 14.24 14.33 11.02
N LEU A 29 13.44 13.42 11.56
CA LEU A 29 13.28 12.05 11.05
C LEU A 29 12.74 12.06 9.62
N ASN A 30 11.68 12.84 9.35
CA ASN A 30 11.14 13.03 8.00
C ASN A 30 12.16 13.60 7.01
N LYS A 31 12.99 14.56 7.45
CA LYS A 31 14.05 15.12 6.61
C LYS A 31 15.13 14.07 6.30
N GLN A 32 15.50 13.25 7.29
CA GLN A 32 16.48 12.19 7.13
C GLN A 32 15.96 11.08 6.22
N LEU A 33 14.71 10.64 6.40
CA LEU A 33 14.04 9.66 5.54
C LEU A 33 13.97 10.16 4.09
N LYS A 34 13.55 11.41 3.87
CA LYS A 34 13.54 12.04 2.54
C LYS A 34 14.93 12.09 1.90
N SER A 35 15.98 12.43 2.67
CA SER A 35 17.35 12.46 2.16
C SER A 35 17.88 11.08 1.76
N LYS A 36 17.59 10.04 2.55
CA LYS A 36 17.95 8.64 2.25
C LYS A 36 17.19 8.12 1.04
N ALA A 37 15.90 8.45 0.94
CA ALA A 37 15.04 8.13 -0.20
C ALA A 37 15.61 8.73 -1.50
N THR A 38 15.95 10.02 -1.51
CA THR A 38 16.55 10.68 -2.68
C THR A 38 17.91 10.09 -3.04
N LYS A 39 18.75 9.72 -2.06
CA LYS A 39 20.04 9.07 -2.35
C LYS A 39 19.85 7.70 -3.00
N ARG A 40 18.97 6.85 -2.44
CA ARG A 40 18.64 5.53 -3.00
C ARG A 40 18.05 5.63 -4.41
N ALA A 41 17.11 6.56 -4.62
CA ALA A 41 16.51 6.81 -5.93
C ALA A 41 17.57 7.16 -6.99
N ARG A 42 18.58 7.97 -6.63
CA ARG A 42 19.68 8.32 -7.55
C ARG A 42 20.61 7.15 -7.85
N GLU A 43 20.91 6.32 -6.86
CA GLU A 43 21.71 5.11 -7.04
C GLU A 43 21.00 4.11 -7.94
N GLU A 44 19.70 3.89 -7.70
CA GLU A 44 18.83 3.04 -8.51
C GLU A 44 18.72 3.56 -9.95
N ALA A 45 18.54 4.87 -10.14
CA ALA A 45 18.53 5.49 -11.47
C ALA A 45 19.84 5.26 -12.24
N LYS A 46 20.99 5.32 -11.55
CA LYS A 46 22.29 5.01 -12.17
C LYS A 46 22.37 3.54 -12.57
N THR A 47 21.89 2.63 -11.74
CA THR A 47 21.84 1.20 -12.03
C THR A 47 20.98 0.91 -13.26
N PHE A 48 19.76 1.46 -13.32
CA PHE A 48 18.88 1.28 -14.48
C PHE A 48 19.49 1.87 -15.76
N LYS A 49 20.11 3.05 -15.70
CA LYS A 49 20.83 3.62 -16.86
C LYS A 49 21.99 2.71 -17.32
N LYS A 50 22.76 2.13 -16.40
CA LYS A 50 23.83 1.17 -16.73
C LYS A 50 23.30 -0.12 -17.35
N GLN A 51 22.10 -0.54 -16.98
CA GLN A 51 21.39 -1.68 -17.55
C GLN A 51 20.73 -1.36 -18.91
N GLY A 52 20.91 -0.14 -19.43
CA GLY A 52 20.37 0.28 -20.73
C GLY A 52 18.92 0.75 -20.70
N TYR A 53 18.34 0.98 -19.51
CA TYR A 53 16.99 1.52 -19.43
C TYR A 53 16.96 3.02 -19.79
N TYR A 54 15.90 3.41 -20.48
CA TYR A 54 15.54 4.76 -20.88
C TYR A 54 14.07 5.04 -20.55
N VAL A 55 13.68 6.31 -20.57
CA VAL A 55 12.28 6.73 -20.38
C VAL A 55 11.71 7.24 -21.70
N ALA A 56 10.39 7.15 -21.89
CA ALA A 56 9.75 7.66 -23.11
C ALA A 56 10.01 9.16 -23.32
N GLN A 57 9.99 9.60 -24.57
CA GLN A 57 10.09 11.04 -24.88
C GLN A 57 8.93 11.80 -24.25
N GLY A 58 9.22 12.94 -23.60
CA GLY A 58 8.24 13.73 -22.87
C GLY A 58 7.88 13.22 -21.47
N ALA A 59 8.37 12.05 -21.06
CA ALA A 59 8.23 11.57 -19.68
C ALA A 59 9.22 12.29 -18.74
N LEU A 60 8.93 12.26 -17.44
CA LEU A 60 9.87 12.74 -16.43
C LEU A 60 11.21 11.99 -16.52
N PRO A 61 12.36 12.64 -16.26
CA PRO A 61 13.65 11.97 -16.18
C PRO A 61 13.62 10.81 -15.17
N MET A 62 14.36 9.73 -15.46
CA MET A 62 14.36 8.50 -14.65
C MET A 62 14.64 8.74 -13.17
N ASP A 63 15.59 9.62 -12.85
CA ASP A 63 15.93 10.01 -11.49
C ASP A 63 14.78 10.71 -10.77
N MET A 64 14.03 11.56 -11.48
CA MET A 64 12.84 12.21 -10.92
C MET A 64 11.68 11.21 -10.74
N GLN A 65 11.47 10.31 -11.68
CA GLN A 65 10.46 9.25 -11.55
C GLN A 65 10.74 8.38 -10.32
N LEU A 66 11.98 7.90 -10.16
CA LEU A 66 12.37 7.08 -9.02
C LEU A 66 12.33 7.86 -7.70
N GLU A 67 12.75 9.13 -7.69
CA GLU A 67 12.64 9.95 -6.48
C GLU A 67 11.17 10.14 -6.05
N ASN A 68 10.28 10.38 -7.01
CA ASN A 68 8.84 10.48 -6.75
C ASN A 68 8.26 9.15 -6.29
N ALA A 69 8.69 8.03 -6.88
CA ALA A 69 8.30 6.69 -6.48
C ALA A 69 8.67 6.41 -5.01
N TRP A 70 9.91 6.70 -4.63
CA TRP A 70 10.38 6.55 -3.24
C TRP A 70 9.62 7.46 -2.27
N LYS A 71 9.40 8.74 -2.64
CA LYS A 71 8.59 9.66 -1.82
C LYS A 71 7.17 9.16 -1.63
N LYS A 72 6.59 8.54 -2.65
CA LYS A 72 5.22 8.00 -2.59
C LYS A 72 5.15 6.74 -1.74
N GLN A 73 6.12 5.83 -1.89
CA GLN A 73 6.20 4.57 -1.14
C GLN A 73 6.44 4.78 0.37
N LEU A 74 7.10 5.88 0.75
CA LEU A 74 7.31 6.24 2.15
C LEU A 74 6.15 7.03 2.78
N GLN A 75 5.03 7.21 2.07
CA GLN A 75 3.85 7.84 2.67
C GLN A 75 3.16 6.85 3.59
N GLU A 76 2.85 7.31 4.79
CA GLU A 76 2.05 6.60 5.76
C GLU A 76 0.65 7.23 5.83
N ASP A 77 -0.33 6.45 6.28
CA ASP A 77 -1.65 6.94 6.65
C ASP A 77 -1.66 7.52 8.08
N GLU A 78 -2.84 7.86 8.58
CA GLU A 78 -3.00 8.49 9.91
C GLU A 78 -2.60 7.54 11.06
N ASP A 79 -2.59 6.24 10.81
CA ASP A 79 -2.27 5.19 11.77
C ASP A 79 -0.80 4.74 11.67
N GLY A 80 -0.02 5.34 10.77
CA GLY A 80 1.39 5.00 10.54
C GLY A 80 1.61 3.76 9.66
N TYR A 81 0.57 3.25 9.00
CA TYR A 81 0.70 2.16 8.03
C TYR A 81 1.05 2.68 6.64
N PRO A 82 1.69 1.86 5.77
CA PRO A 82 1.96 2.26 4.39
C PRO A 82 0.68 2.68 3.65
N LYS A 83 0.66 3.92 3.19
CA LYS A 83 -0.50 4.49 2.47
C LYS A 83 -0.72 3.88 1.10
N PHE A 84 0.34 3.35 0.48
CA PHE A 84 0.27 2.74 -0.84
C PHE A 84 0.83 1.32 -0.83
N ILE A 85 0.11 0.44 -1.50
CA ILE A 85 0.61 -0.86 -1.97
C ILE A 85 1.28 -0.61 -3.31
N VAL A 86 2.48 -1.16 -3.51
CA VAL A 86 3.25 -0.99 -4.74
C VAL A 86 3.58 -2.34 -5.36
N ALA A 87 3.58 -2.40 -6.69
CA ALA A 87 4.00 -3.59 -7.43
C ALA A 87 4.68 -3.22 -8.74
N THR A 88 5.48 -4.14 -9.31
CA THR A 88 6.29 -3.89 -10.49
C THR A 88 6.10 -5.01 -11.50
N GLY A 89 5.52 -4.68 -12.64
CA GLY A 89 5.41 -5.59 -13.76
C GLY A 89 6.49 -5.37 -14.81
N ASN A 90 6.93 -6.47 -15.40
CA ASN A 90 7.85 -6.47 -16.54
C ASN A 90 7.23 -7.24 -17.71
N SER A 91 7.54 -6.82 -18.92
CA SER A 91 7.20 -7.56 -20.15
C SER A 91 8.18 -7.22 -21.27
N VAL A 92 8.37 -8.15 -22.19
CA VAL A 92 9.12 -7.97 -23.44
C VAL A 92 8.16 -8.14 -24.63
N SER A 93 8.17 -7.20 -25.56
CA SER A 93 7.36 -7.26 -26.78
C SER A 93 8.05 -6.56 -27.95
N GLU A 94 7.60 -6.81 -29.18
CA GLU A 94 8.14 -6.17 -30.39
C GLU A 94 7.92 -4.65 -30.41
N SER A 95 6.87 -4.16 -29.73
CA SER A 95 6.59 -2.72 -29.61
C SER A 95 6.58 -2.25 -28.17
N GLN A 96 6.98 -0.98 -27.96
CA GLN A 96 6.98 -0.34 -26.65
C GLN A 96 5.58 -0.30 -26.03
N THR A 97 4.54 -0.05 -26.85
CA THR A 97 3.14 0.02 -26.39
C THR A 97 2.65 -1.34 -25.90
N ALA A 98 2.93 -2.41 -26.63
CA ALA A 98 2.53 -3.76 -26.22
C ALA A 98 3.27 -4.20 -24.95
N ALA A 99 4.59 -3.96 -24.87
CA ALA A 99 5.37 -4.24 -23.67
C ALA A 99 4.84 -3.46 -22.46
N LYS A 100 4.55 -2.16 -22.62
CA LYS A 100 3.96 -1.32 -21.56
C LYS A 100 2.62 -1.85 -21.08
N LEU A 101 1.72 -2.19 -22.00
CA LEU A 101 0.39 -2.69 -21.67
C LEU A 101 0.50 -3.97 -20.84
N GLN A 102 1.29 -4.94 -21.32
CA GLN A 102 1.50 -6.20 -20.62
C GLN A 102 2.18 -6.00 -19.25
N ALA A 103 3.23 -5.18 -19.17
CA ALA A 103 3.88 -4.85 -17.90
C ALA A 103 2.91 -4.19 -16.91
N THR A 104 2.00 -3.33 -17.39
CA THR A 104 0.98 -2.70 -16.54
C THR A 104 -0.01 -3.73 -16.01
N GLU A 105 -0.47 -4.66 -16.85
CA GLU A 105 -1.38 -5.73 -16.41
C GLU A 105 -0.70 -6.71 -15.44
N THR A 106 0.57 -7.05 -15.68
CA THR A 106 1.39 -7.82 -14.71
C THR A 106 1.47 -7.09 -13.37
N ALA A 107 1.75 -5.79 -13.36
CA ALA A 107 1.82 -5.00 -12.13
C ALA A 107 0.47 -4.95 -11.39
N LYS A 108 -0.66 -4.86 -12.10
CA LYS A 108 -2.00 -4.93 -11.50
C LYS A 108 -2.29 -6.31 -10.88
N LEU A 109 -1.90 -7.38 -11.56
CA LEU A 109 -2.04 -8.75 -11.03
C LEU A 109 -1.21 -8.97 -9.77
N GLU A 110 -0.02 -8.38 -9.70
CA GLU A 110 0.80 -8.38 -8.49
C GLU A 110 0.16 -7.56 -7.36
N LEU A 111 -0.32 -6.35 -7.65
CA LEU A 111 -1.08 -5.54 -6.67
C LEU A 111 -2.26 -6.34 -6.11
N ALA A 112 -3.07 -6.94 -6.98
CA ALA A 112 -4.19 -7.76 -6.58
C ALA A 112 -3.74 -8.96 -5.71
N GLY A 113 -2.61 -9.59 -6.04
CA GLY A 113 -2.01 -10.64 -5.22
C GLY A 113 -1.68 -10.15 -3.80
N THR A 114 -0.98 -9.03 -3.68
CA THR A 114 -0.66 -8.44 -2.37
C THR A 114 -1.91 -8.06 -1.59
N ILE A 115 -2.91 -7.49 -2.27
CA ILE A 115 -4.21 -7.15 -1.65
C ILE A 115 -4.92 -8.39 -1.14
N THR A 116 -4.99 -9.46 -1.95
CA THR A 116 -5.57 -10.74 -1.56
C THR A 116 -4.86 -11.31 -0.34
N THR A 117 -3.52 -11.30 -0.30
CA THR A 117 -2.76 -11.79 0.86
C THR A 117 -3.05 -10.97 2.12
N ASN A 118 -3.08 -9.64 2.02
CA ASN A 118 -3.36 -8.76 3.15
C ASN A 118 -4.78 -8.98 3.69
N VAL A 119 -5.77 -9.13 2.81
CA VAL A 119 -7.15 -9.39 3.20
C VAL A 119 -7.32 -10.80 3.77
N MET A 120 -6.65 -11.80 3.20
CA MET A 120 -6.67 -13.16 3.73
C MET A 120 -6.19 -13.20 5.18
N ALA A 121 -5.08 -12.51 5.50
CA ALA A 121 -4.56 -12.46 6.86
C ALA A 121 -5.57 -11.86 7.86
N ILE A 122 -6.32 -10.85 7.45
CA ILE A 122 -7.39 -10.25 8.28
C ILE A 122 -8.55 -11.24 8.45
N ILE A 123 -8.96 -11.89 7.38
CA ILE A 123 -10.06 -12.86 7.39
C ILE A 123 -9.69 -14.08 8.24
N GLU A 124 -8.47 -14.61 8.14
CA GLU A 124 -7.99 -15.72 8.97
C GLU A 124 -7.99 -15.35 10.45
N ASN A 125 -7.63 -14.12 10.80
CA ASN A 125 -7.74 -13.62 12.17
C ASN A 125 -9.21 -13.55 12.64
N ASN A 126 -10.11 -13.09 11.77
CA ASN A 126 -11.54 -13.05 12.05
C ASN A 126 -12.16 -14.46 12.16
N ILE A 127 -11.69 -15.43 11.37
CA ILE A 127 -12.10 -16.83 11.49
C ILE A 127 -11.63 -17.40 12.83
N ALA A 128 -10.39 -17.14 13.24
CA ALA A 128 -9.83 -17.64 14.50
C ALA A 128 -10.54 -17.06 15.74
N THR A 129 -11.06 -15.83 15.64
CA THR A 129 -11.80 -15.18 16.73
C THR A 129 -13.28 -15.54 16.75
N GLN A 130 -13.83 -16.02 15.63
CA GLN A 130 -15.22 -16.44 15.53
C GLN A 130 -15.37 -17.96 15.71
N GLN A 131 -16.51 -18.39 16.26
CA GLN A 131 -16.87 -19.81 16.31
C GLN A 131 -17.49 -20.25 14.97
N LEU A 132 -16.70 -20.22 13.91
CA LEU A 132 -17.12 -20.73 12.60
C LEU A 132 -16.93 -22.25 12.52
N SER A 133 -17.74 -22.91 11.69
CA SER A 133 -17.51 -24.30 11.34
C SER A 133 -16.27 -24.41 10.46
N ALA A 134 -15.62 -25.59 10.46
CA ALA A 134 -14.49 -25.85 9.58
C ALA A 134 -14.87 -25.74 8.09
N GLU A 135 -16.12 -26.08 7.75
CA GLU A 135 -16.66 -25.97 6.40
C GLU A 135 -16.83 -24.51 5.97
N ASP A 136 -17.42 -23.66 6.82
CA ASP A 136 -17.57 -22.22 6.56
C ASP A 136 -16.20 -21.56 6.39
N ALA A 137 -15.24 -21.88 7.27
CA ALA A 137 -13.88 -21.36 7.19
C ALA A 137 -13.18 -21.74 5.88
N ALA A 138 -13.29 -23.02 5.47
CA ALA A 138 -12.70 -23.49 4.22
C ALA A 138 -13.34 -22.84 2.99
N ALA A 139 -14.66 -22.65 3.00
CA ALA A 139 -15.37 -21.95 1.93
C ALA A 139 -14.87 -20.51 1.79
N VAL A 140 -14.75 -19.79 2.92
CA VAL A 140 -14.25 -18.40 2.93
C VAL A 140 -12.85 -18.30 2.37
N THR A 141 -11.91 -19.13 2.86
CA THR A 141 -10.52 -19.13 2.36
C THR A 141 -10.46 -19.43 0.86
N LYS A 142 -11.26 -20.38 0.38
CA LYS A 142 -11.34 -20.69 -1.05
C LYS A 142 -11.84 -19.49 -1.88
N THR A 143 -12.90 -18.83 -1.44
CA THR A 143 -13.49 -17.68 -2.15
C THR A 143 -12.52 -16.49 -2.20
N VAL A 144 -11.84 -16.18 -1.10
CA VAL A 144 -10.84 -15.10 -1.07
C VAL A 144 -9.69 -15.40 -2.03
N GLY A 145 -9.17 -16.64 -2.02
CA GLY A 145 -8.12 -17.07 -2.94
C GLY A 145 -8.52 -16.99 -4.41
N ALA A 146 -9.76 -17.34 -4.73
CA ALA A 146 -10.31 -17.27 -6.09
C ALA A 146 -10.59 -15.83 -6.56
N SER A 147 -10.68 -14.86 -5.64
CA SER A 147 -11.07 -13.48 -5.94
C SER A 147 -9.95 -12.64 -6.55
N LYS A 148 -8.69 -13.11 -6.59
CA LYS A 148 -7.53 -12.33 -7.05
C LYS A 148 -7.74 -11.67 -8.42
N ASN A 149 -8.20 -12.42 -9.43
CA ASN A 149 -8.37 -11.87 -10.78
C ASN A 149 -9.51 -10.85 -10.86
N ILE A 150 -10.57 -11.05 -10.09
CA ILE A 150 -11.70 -10.12 -10.03
C ILE A 150 -11.27 -8.84 -9.30
N ILE A 151 -10.50 -8.97 -8.21
CA ILE A 151 -9.87 -7.83 -7.53
C ILE A 151 -9.03 -7.05 -8.55
N ALA A 152 -8.19 -7.72 -9.34
CA ALA A 152 -7.36 -7.07 -10.36
C ALA A 152 -8.17 -6.29 -11.40
N GLN A 153 -9.34 -6.79 -11.81
CA GLN A 153 -10.25 -6.13 -12.74
C GLN A 153 -10.97 -4.93 -12.12
N GLU A 154 -11.29 -5.01 -10.82
CA GLU A 154 -11.92 -3.93 -10.05
C GLU A 154 -10.90 -2.89 -9.53
N LEU A 155 -9.58 -3.14 -9.68
CA LEU A 155 -8.56 -2.11 -9.48
C LEU A 155 -8.81 -1.02 -10.51
N GLY A 156 -9.53 0.04 -10.11
CA GLY A 156 -9.84 1.19 -10.95
C GLY A 156 -8.59 1.97 -11.35
N ARG A 157 -8.54 3.27 -11.02
CA ARG A 157 -7.39 4.09 -11.39
C ARG A 157 -6.19 3.81 -10.48
N VAL A 158 -5.17 3.17 -11.03
CA VAL A 158 -3.84 3.00 -10.42
C VAL A 158 -2.94 4.21 -10.70
N VAL A 159 -1.96 4.46 -9.83
CA VAL A 159 -0.96 5.52 -10.00
C VAL A 159 0.32 4.91 -10.56
N THR A 160 0.74 5.31 -11.76
CA THR A 160 2.06 4.95 -12.28
C THR A 160 3.14 5.73 -11.54
N LEU A 161 4.02 5.02 -10.83
CA LEU A 161 5.16 5.61 -10.13
C LEU A 161 6.31 5.88 -11.09
N TYR A 162 6.61 4.90 -11.94
CA TYR A 162 7.54 5.06 -13.03
C TYR A 162 7.23 4.08 -14.16
N GLU A 163 7.69 4.43 -15.35
CA GLU A 163 7.78 3.54 -16.50
C GLU A 163 9.11 3.76 -17.23
N MET A 164 9.80 2.66 -17.52
CA MET A 164 11.07 2.68 -18.22
C MET A 164 11.20 1.48 -19.15
N TYR A 165 12.08 1.61 -20.14
CA TYR A 165 12.20 0.69 -21.26
C TYR A 165 13.65 0.36 -21.52
N ARG A 166 13.95 -0.83 -22.04
CA ARG A 166 15.26 -1.13 -22.63
C ARG A 166 15.09 -1.97 -23.89
N LYS A 167 16.08 -1.92 -24.78
CA LYS A 167 16.13 -2.83 -25.93
C LYS A 167 16.62 -4.21 -25.47
N VAL A 168 15.97 -5.27 -25.95
CA VAL A 168 16.35 -6.67 -25.72
C VAL A 168 16.33 -7.36 -27.08
N GLY A 169 17.50 -7.43 -27.73
CA GLY A 169 17.58 -7.83 -29.14
C GLY A 169 16.79 -6.87 -30.03
N ASN A 170 15.86 -7.41 -30.82
CA ASN A 170 14.94 -6.63 -31.66
C ASN A 170 13.67 -6.17 -30.91
N ASN A 171 13.50 -6.59 -29.65
CA ASN A 171 12.32 -6.32 -28.84
C ASN A 171 12.58 -5.19 -27.83
N ILE A 172 11.51 -4.76 -27.16
CA ILE A 172 11.51 -3.78 -26.09
C ILE A 172 11.00 -4.45 -24.82
N GLU A 173 11.80 -4.34 -23.75
CA GLU A 173 11.33 -4.62 -22.39
C GLU A 173 10.76 -3.35 -21.77
N ALA A 174 9.60 -3.44 -21.13
CA ALA A 174 9.02 -2.41 -20.29
C ALA A 174 9.04 -2.84 -18.83
N ASN A 175 9.44 -1.94 -17.93
CA ASN A 175 9.37 -2.07 -16.48
C ASN A 175 8.45 -0.96 -15.95
N VAL A 176 7.33 -1.35 -15.38
CA VAL A 176 6.28 -0.44 -14.91
C VAL A 176 6.04 -0.70 -13.43
N ARG A 177 6.13 0.36 -12.61
CA ARG A 177 5.77 0.29 -11.19
C ARG A 177 4.53 1.09 -10.91
N LEU A 178 3.58 0.45 -10.24
CA LEU A 178 2.30 1.03 -9.87
C LEU A 178 2.21 1.21 -8.36
N ALA A 179 1.40 2.17 -7.95
CA ALA A 179 0.93 2.34 -6.59
C ALA A 179 -0.60 2.34 -6.58
N TYR A 180 -1.15 1.76 -5.52
CA TYR A 180 -2.58 1.76 -5.23
C TYR A 180 -2.79 2.10 -3.76
N ASP A 181 -3.76 2.96 -3.48
CA ASP A 181 -4.04 3.42 -2.12
C ASP A 181 -4.53 2.26 -1.26
N SER A 182 -3.87 2.02 -0.13
CA SER A 182 -4.09 0.85 0.72
C SER A 182 -5.52 0.76 1.25
N LYS A 183 -6.16 1.90 1.55
CA LYS A 183 -7.54 1.95 2.03
C LYS A 183 -8.51 1.58 0.91
N THR A 184 -8.34 2.23 -0.24
CA THR A 184 -9.12 1.94 -1.45
C THR A 184 -8.98 0.47 -1.86
N ALA A 185 -7.79 -0.11 -1.69
CA ALA A 185 -7.50 -1.51 -1.95
C ALA A 185 -8.29 -2.47 -1.06
N LYS A 186 -8.34 -2.19 0.24
CA LYS A 186 -9.16 -2.95 1.19
C LYS A 186 -10.64 -2.86 0.83
N ASP A 187 -11.14 -1.67 0.54
CA ASP A 187 -12.55 -1.44 0.17
C ASP A 187 -12.94 -2.20 -1.11
N ALA A 188 -12.10 -2.15 -2.15
CA ALA A 188 -12.32 -2.87 -3.40
C ALA A 188 -12.34 -4.39 -3.17
N ALA A 189 -11.38 -4.93 -2.43
CA ALA A 189 -11.33 -6.34 -2.12
C ALA A 189 -12.51 -6.79 -1.25
N LYS A 190 -12.88 -6.01 -0.24
CA LYS A 190 -14.03 -6.25 0.63
C LYS A 190 -15.31 -6.37 -0.20
N LYS A 191 -15.54 -5.44 -1.13
CA LYS A 191 -16.69 -5.46 -2.05
C LYS A 191 -16.71 -6.74 -2.90
N VAL A 192 -15.58 -7.11 -3.51
CA VAL A 192 -15.49 -8.31 -4.37
C VAL A 192 -15.74 -9.58 -3.57
N ILE A 193 -15.03 -9.76 -2.46
CA ILE A 193 -15.10 -10.96 -1.63
C ILE A 193 -16.49 -11.11 -1.03
N ARG A 194 -17.08 -10.02 -0.53
CA ARG A 194 -18.43 -10.05 0.05
C ARG A 194 -19.46 -10.54 -0.97
N LYS A 195 -19.47 -9.95 -2.16
CA LYS A 195 -20.34 -10.38 -3.27
C LYS A 195 -20.15 -11.86 -3.60
N LYS A 196 -18.89 -12.31 -3.66
CA LYS A 196 -18.58 -13.72 -3.95
C LYS A 196 -19.02 -14.68 -2.87
N LEU A 197 -18.91 -14.32 -1.60
CA LEU A 197 -19.39 -15.15 -0.49
C LEU A 197 -20.92 -15.23 -0.45
N GLU A 198 -21.61 -14.14 -0.76
CA GLU A 198 -23.08 -14.11 -0.90
C GLU A 198 -23.54 -15.03 -2.05
N GLU A 199 -22.84 -15.01 -3.19
CA GLU A 199 -23.18 -15.82 -4.37
C GLU A 199 -22.81 -17.31 -4.22
N GLU A 200 -21.64 -17.62 -3.67
CA GLU A 200 -21.03 -18.98 -3.76
C GLU A 200 -21.06 -19.76 -2.45
N ALA A 201 -21.02 -19.09 -1.28
CA ALA A 201 -20.88 -19.75 0.01
C ALA A 201 -22.20 -19.78 0.82
N GLY A 202 -23.24 -19.06 0.39
CA GLY A 202 -24.55 -19.06 1.06
C GLY A 202 -24.50 -18.66 2.55
N LEU A 203 -23.44 -17.95 2.96
CA LEU A 203 -23.22 -17.58 4.36
C LEU A 203 -24.31 -16.60 4.81
N VAL A 204 -24.83 -16.83 6.03
CA VAL A 204 -25.81 -15.92 6.64
C VAL A 204 -25.18 -14.54 6.85
N GLN A 205 -25.92 -13.48 6.55
CA GLN A 205 -25.46 -12.09 6.56
C GLN A 205 -24.68 -11.71 7.83
N GLU A 206 -25.13 -12.18 9.00
CA GLU A 206 -24.48 -11.90 10.29
C GLU A 206 -23.05 -12.45 10.39
N LYS A 207 -22.80 -13.67 9.87
CA LYS A 207 -21.46 -14.26 9.85
C LYS A 207 -20.56 -13.50 8.89
N LEU A 208 -21.11 -13.11 7.73
CA LEU A 208 -20.40 -12.33 6.73
C LEU A 208 -20.01 -10.95 7.28
N ASP A 209 -20.90 -10.28 8.01
CA ASP A 209 -20.62 -8.98 8.62
C ASP A 209 -19.47 -9.05 9.63
N LYS A 210 -19.44 -10.09 10.47
CA LYS A 210 -18.36 -10.29 11.43
C LYS A 210 -17.03 -10.59 10.72
N LEU A 211 -17.04 -11.43 9.68
CA LEU A 211 -15.84 -11.76 8.89
C LEU A 211 -15.26 -10.58 8.14
N MET A 212 -16.12 -9.69 7.65
CA MET A 212 -15.75 -8.54 6.82
C MET A 212 -15.63 -7.25 7.62
N ASN A 213 -15.49 -7.32 8.95
CA ASN A 213 -15.35 -6.14 9.81
C ASN A 213 -13.91 -5.60 9.82
N PHE A 214 -13.48 -5.06 8.68
CA PHE A 214 -12.20 -4.38 8.46
C PHE A 214 -12.29 -3.31 7.37
#